data_AF-B3EH54-F1
#
_entry.id   AF-B3EH54-F1
#
_cell.length_a   1.000
_cell.length_b   1.000
_cell.length_c   1.000
_cell.angle_alpha   90.00
_cell.angle_beta   90.00
_cell.angle_gamma   90.00
#
_symmetry.space_group_name_H-M   'P 1'
#
loop_
_entity.id
_entity.type
_entity.pdbx_description
1 polymer ?
#
loop_
_entity_poly.entity_id
_entity_poly.type
_entity_poly.pdbx_seq_one_letter_code
_entity_poly.pdbx_strand_id
1 'polypeptide(L)'
;MNPIIITNVEIYKAVANEAYEDMVLLSESGRRLKSDGSAGFIITYDPTHASFKKAMISLVFTGMWLEALMHLLIVRQFGEAKFKEYDFKSYEEKLKLLGVEDKQLLDRTSRFRVIRKALVHEKAHFDDGEMKTAQSEAKNAHQMLQAICEALGPSH
;
A
#
# COMPACT_ATOMS: atom_id res chain seq x y z
N MET A 1 -11.03 -3.13 33.40
CA MET A 1 -11.11 -3.87 32.13
C MET A 1 -10.85 -2.88 31.02
N ASN A 2 -9.80 -3.06 30.22
CA ASN A 2 -9.59 -2.23 29.04
C ASN A 2 -10.71 -2.54 28.04
N PRO A 3 -11.36 -1.53 27.44
CA PRO A 3 -12.40 -1.77 26.44
C PRO A 3 -11.80 -2.55 25.26
N ILE A 4 -12.52 -3.56 24.78
CA ILE A 4 -12.16 -4.26 23.55
C ILE A 4 -12.37 -3.26 22.41
N ILE A 5 -11.29 -2.66 21.93
CA ILE A 5 -11.33 -1.78 20.77
C ILE A 5 -11.36 -2.69 19.54
N ILE A 6 -12.56 -2.97 19.03
CA ILE A 6 -12.74 -3.61 17.72
C ILE A 6 -12.39 -2.55 16.67
N THR A 7 -11.34 -2.78 15.88
CA THR A 7 -10.90 -1.85 14.83
C THR A 7 -10.87 -2.53 13.48
N ASN A 8 -11.12 -1.77 12.43
CA ASN A 8 -11.08 -2.27 11.05
C ASN A 8 -9.65 -2.40 10.50
N VAL A 9 -8.60 -2.15 11.30
CA VAL A 9 -7.21 -2.13 10.83
C VAL A 9 -6.82 -3.46 10.19
N GLU A 10 -7.08 -4.58 10.86
CA GLU A 10 -6.78 -5.90 10.29
C GLU A 10 -7.62 -6.23 9.05
N ILE A 11 -8.85 -5.72 8.97
CA ILE A 11 -9.69 -5.87 7.78
C ILE A 11 -9.11 -5.08 6.60
N TYR A 12 -8.71 -3.82 6.80
CA TYR A 12 -8.08 -3.03 5.75
C TYR A 12 -6.78 -3.67 5.26
N LYS A 13 -5.98 -4.21 6.18
CA LYS A 13 -4.77 -4.97 5.87
C LYS A 13 -5.08 -6.21 5.04
N ALA A 14 -6.07 -7.01 5.44
CA ALA A 14 -6.48 -8.21 4.72
C ALA A 14 -6.91 -7.87 3.29
N VAL A 15 -7.79 -6.88 3.12
CA VAL A 15 -8.24 -6.42 1.78
C VAL A 15 -7.08 -5.93 0.92
N ALA A 16 -6.13 -5.19 1.51
CA ALA A 16 -4.95 -4.71 0.78
C ALA A 16 -4.05 -5.86 0.27
N ASN A 17 -3.87 -6.90 1.08
CA ASN A 17 -3.08 -8.09 0.75
C ASN A 17 -3.78 -8.97 -0.28
N GLU A 18 -5.07 -9.29 -0.08
CA GLU A 18 -5.88 -10.08 -1.03
C GLU A 18 -5.88 -9.42 -2.42
N ALA A 19 -6.07 -8.10 -2.48
CA ALA A 19 -6.03 -7.36 -3.73
C ALA A 19 -4.64 -7.36 -4.39
N TYR A 20 -3.57 -7.33 -3.59
CA TYR A 20 -2.20 -7.43 -4.12
C TYR A 20 -1.94 -8.83 -4.72
N GLU A 21 -2.33 -9.89 -4.00
CA GLU A 21 -2.17 -11.27 -4.46
C GLU A 21 -2.95 -11.51 -5.76
N ASP A 22 -4.21 -11.08 -5.82
CA ASP A 22 -5.03 -11.14 -7.04
C ASP A 22 -4.38 -10.38 -8.21
N MET A 23 -3.82 -9.20 -7.95
CA MET A 23 -3.13 -8.40 -8.96
C MET A 23 -1.94 -9.16 -9.55
N VAL A 24 -1.14 -9.81 -8.71
CA VAL A 24 0.02 -10.61 -9.12
C VAL A 24 -0.43 -11.79 -9.97
N LEU A 25 -1.41 -12.56 -9.50
CA LEU A 25 -1.96 -13.71 -10.23
C LEU A 25 -2.50 -13.32 -11.61
N LEU A 26 -3.28 -12.23 -11.69
CA LEU A 26 -3.81 -11.72 -12.96
C LEU A 26 -2.68 -11.25 -13.89
N SER A 27 -1.65 -10.59 -13.35
CA SER A 27 -0.49 -10.14 -14.14
C SER A 27 0.32 -11.30 -14.72
N GLU A 28 0.45 -12.39 -13.96
CA GLU A 28 1.19 -13.58 -14.37
C GLU A 28 0.39 -14.43 -15.36
N SER A 29 -0.92 -14.57 -15.17
CA SER A 29 -1.80 -15.30 -16.08
C SER A 29 -1.84 -14.71 -17.49
N GLY A 30 -1.59 -13.40 -17.62
CA GLY A 30 -1.47 -12.72 -18.91
C GLY A 30 -0.16 -13.01 -19.64
N ARG A 31 0.84 -13.63 -18.99
CA ARG A 31 2.16 -13.92 -19.59
C ARG A 31 2.23 -15.36 -20.08
N ARG A 32 2.53 -15.53 -21.36
CA ARG A 32 2.79 -16.85 -21.96
C ARG A 32 4.15 -16.86 -22.62
N LEU A 33 4.84 -17.99 -22.56
CA LEU A 33 6.08 -18.16 -23.34
C LEU A 33 5.75 -18.04 -24.83
N LYS A 34 6.68 -17.47 -25.60
CA LYS A 34 6.53 -17.46 -27.05
C LYS A 34 6.50 -18.90 -27.56
N SER A 35 5.57 -19.18 -28.45
CA SER A 35 5.36 -20.51 -29.03
C SER A 35 6.51 -20.96 -29.93
N ASP A 36 7.38 -20.04 -30.36
CA ASP A 36 8.52 -20.30 -31.24
C ASP A 36 9.80 -20.72 -30.49
N GLY A 37 9.75 -20.83 -29.15
CA GLY A 37 10.91 -21.19 -28.32
C GLY A 37 11.96 -20.09 -28.19
N SER A 38 11.73 -18.90 -28.77
CA SER A 38 12.63 -17.75 -28.60
C SER A 38 12.49 -17.15 -27.20
N ALA A 39 13.55 -16.48 -26.73
CA ALA A 39 13.53 -15.83 -25.44
C ALA A 39 12.45 -14.72 -25.39
N GLY A 40 11.67 -14.71 -24.30
CA GLY A 40 10.69 -13.68 -23.99
C GLY A 40 9.27 -14.19 -23.74
N PHE A 41 8.39 -13.29 -23.32
CA PHE A 41 6.99 -13.57 -23.04
C PHE A 41 6.08 -12.79 -23.99
N ILE A 42 4.96 -13.40 -24.37
CA ILE A 42 3.79 -12.74 -24.94
C ILE A 42 2.95 -12.23 -23.77
N ILE A 43 2.68 -10.93 -23.75
CA ILE A 43 1.76 -10.31 -22.80
C ILE A 43 0.40 -10.24 -23.49
N THR A 44 -0.57 -10.97 -22.94
CA THR A 44 -1.97 -10.94 -23.39
C THR A 44 -2.59 -9.63 -22.92
N TYR A 45 -3.17 -8.87 -23.85
CA TYR A 45 -3.91 -7.66 -23.52
C TYR A 45 -5.16 -8.02 -22.69
N ASP A 46 -5.33 -7.37 -21.54
CA ASP A 46 -6.51 -7.52 -20.68
C ASP A 46 -7.47 -6.34 -20.92
N PRO A 47 -8.53 -6.52 -21.72
CA PRO A 47 -9.49 -5.46 -22.01
C PRO A 47 -10.35 -5.06 -20.80
N THR A 48 -10.36 -5.89 -19.75
CA THR A 48 -11.12 -5.60 -18.52
C THR A 48 -10.30 -4.84 -17.48
N HIS A 49 -8.98 -4.71 -17.71
CA HIS A 49 -8.03 -4.09 -16.80
C HIS A 49 -8.13 -4.64 -15.37
N ALA A 50 -8.40 -5.93 -15.23
CA ALA A 50 -8.66 -6.59 -13.96
C ALA A 50 -7.47 -6.44 -13.00
N SER A 51 -6.24 -6.66 -13.49
CA SER A 51 -5.05 -6.50 -12.66
C SER A 51 -4.87 -5.04 -12.21
N PHE A 52 -5.11 -4.07 -13.09
CA PHE A 52 -5.05 -2.65 -12.74
C PHE A 52 -6.09 -2.27 -11.67
N LYS A 53 -7.33 -2.77 -11.78
CA LYS A 53 -8.37 -2.59 -10.75
C LYS A 53 -7.93 -3.13 -9.39
N LYS A 54 -7.31 -4.32 -9.37
CA LYS A 54 -6.77 -4.92 -8.14
C LYS A 54 -5.59 -4.11 -7.57
N ALA A 55 -4.71 -3.59 -8.41
CA ALA A 55 -3.65 -2.67 -7.99
C ALA A 55 -4.21 -1.43 -7.28
N MET A 56 -5.26 -0.83 -7.84
CA MET A 56 -5.93 0.34 -7.26
C MET A 56 -6.56 0.02 -5.90
N ILE A 57 -7.24 -1.12 -5.77
CA ILE A 57 -7.80 -1.57 -4.48
C ILE A 57 -6.69 -1.74 -3.45
N SER A 58 -5.60 -2.42 -3.79
CA SER A 58 -4.45 -2.62 -2.89
C SER A 58 -3.86 -1.29 -2.40
N LEU A 59 -3.65 -0.33 -3.31
CA LEU A 59 -3.12 1.00 -2.97
C LEU A 59 -4.05 1.79 -2.03
N VAL A 60 -5.35 1.81 -2.33
CA VAL A 60 -6.35 2.54 -1.52
C VAL A 60 -6.45 1.94 -0.12
N PHE A 61 -6.59 0.62 0.00
CA PHE A 61 -6.72 -0.04 1.29
C PHE A 61 -5.43 -0.01 2.10
N THR A 62 -4.25 -0.03 1.45
CA THR A 62 -2.98 0.21 2.17
C THR A 62 -2.95 1.60 2.79
N GLY A 63 -3.46 2.62 2.10
CA GLY A 63 -3.55 3.97 2.65
C GLY A 63 -4.51 4.06 3.83
N MET A 64 -5.69 3.43 3.72
CA MET A 64 -6.66 3.37 4.83
C MET A 64 -6.11 2.63 6.04
N TRP A 65 -5.45 1.50 5.81
CA TRP A 65 -4.77 0.72 6.83
C TRP A 65 -3.71 1.55 7.56
N LEU A 66 -2.83 2.22 6.81
CA LEU A 66 -1.72 2.99 7.39
C LEU A 66 -2.22 4.13 8.28
N GLU A 67 -3.20 4.91 7.82
CA GLU A 67 -3.78 6.00 8.62
C GLU A 67 -4.44 5.47 9.90
N ALA A 68 -5.22 4.40 9.79
CA ALA A 68 -5.90 3.80 10.93
C ALA A 68 -4.89 3.19 11.94
N LEU A 69 -3.85 2.52 11.46
CA LEU A 69 -2.77 1.99 12.29
C LEU A 69 -2.06 3.11 13.05
N MET A 70 -1.62 4.17 12.35
CA MET A 70 -0.91 5.29 12.98
C MET A 70 -1.79 6.00 14.00
N HIS A 71 -3.09 6.18 13.71
CA HIS A 71 -4.03 6.74 14.66
C HIS A 71 -4.08 5.89 15.95
N LEU A 72 -4.31 4.59 15.84
CA LEU A 72 -4.37 3.71 17.02
C LEU A 72 -3.07 3.70 17.82
N LEU A 73 -1.92 3.58 17.15
CA LEU A 73 -0.63 3.52 17.83
C LEU A 73 -0.29 4.84 18.51
N ILE A 74 -0.49 5.97 17.84
CA ILE A 74 -0.19 7.30 18.42
C ILE A 74 -1.14 7.59 19.58
N VAL A 75 -2.44 7.30 19.47
CA VAL A 75 -3.38 7.49 20.58
C VAL A 75 -3.05 6.57 21.75
N ARG A 76 -2.70 5.31 21.49
CA ARG A 76 -2.31 4.36 22.54
C ARG A 76 -1.03 4.80 23.28
N GLN A 77 -0.03 5.31 22.56
CA GLN A 77 1.28 5.62 23.13
C GLN A 77 1.40 7.06 23.67
N PHE A 78 0.75 8.03 23.03
CA PHE A 78 0.91 9.46 23.32
C PHE A 78 -0.40 10.20 23.59
N GLY A 79 -1.55 9.55 23.44
CA GLY A 79 -2.87 10.13 23.66
C GLY A 79 -3.44 10.94 22.49
N GLU A 80 -4.74 11.24 22.57
CA GLU A 80 -5.49 11.93 21.51
C GLU A 80 -5.00 13.35 21.21
N ALA A 81 -4.55 14.09 22.23
CA ALA A 81 -4.02 15.44 22.03
C ALA A 81 -2.80 15.42 21.11
N LYS A 82 -1.91 14.44 21.30
CA LYS A 82 -0.72 14.29 20.45
C LYS A 82 -1.09 13.87 19.04
N PHE A 83 -2.07 12.98 18.88
CA PHE A 83 -2.56 12.61 17.57
C PHE A 83 -3.09 13.81 16.79
N LYS A 84 -3.86 14.72 17.42
CA LYS A 84 -4.37 15.94 16.75
C LYS A 84 -3.25 16.85 16.23
N GLU A 85 -2.13 16.96 16.93
CA GLU A 85 -0.94 17.69 16.44
C GLU A 85 -0.29 17.01 15.23
N TYR A 86 -0.44 15.68 15.12
CA TYR A 86 0.19 14.87 14.08
C TYR A 86 -0.75 14.52 12.93
N ASP A 87 -2.05 14.76 13.05
CA ASP A 87 -3.06 14.32 12.09
C ASP A 87 -2.77 14.87 10.67
N PHE A 88 -2.38 16.13 10.59
CA PHE A 88 -1.99 16.83 9.34
C PHE A 88 -0.54 16.59 8.89
N LYS A 89 0.25 15.85 9.67
CA LYS A 89 1.66 15.56 9.36
C LYS A 89 1.78 14.45 8.33
N SER A 90 2.95 14.40 7.70
CA SER A 90 3.27 13.33 6.74
C SER A 90 3.33 11.96 7.41
N TYR A 91 3.20 10.90 6.61
CA TYR A 91 3.31 9.52 7.09
C TYR A 91 4.69 9.27 7.68
N GLU A 92 5.71 9.84 7.06
CA GLU A 92 7.10 9.75 7.48
C GLU A 92 7.30 10.41 8.86
N GLU A 93 6.69 11.57 9.11
CA GLU A 93 6.73 12.22 10.44
C GLU A 93 5.99 11.41 11.51
N LYS A 94 4.82 10.84 11.17
CA LYS A 94 4.06 9.96 12.07
C LYS A 94 4.83 8.67 12.39
N LEU A 95 5.49 8.06 11.41
CA LEU A 95 6.34 6.87 11.59
C LEU A 95 7.57 7.16 12.45
N LYS A 96 8.22 8.32 12.24
CA LYS A 96 9.33 8.76 13.11
C LYS A 96 8.90 8.95 14.56
N LEU A 97 7.70 9.52 14.79
CA LEU A 97 7.14 9.63 16.15
C LEU A 97 6.97 8.25 16.81
N LEU A 98 6.62 7.22 16.01
CA LEU A 98 6.47 5.84 16.45
C LEU A 98 7.81 5.07 16.56
N GLY A 99 8.95 5.75 16.40
CA GLY A 99 10.28 5.17 16.54
C GLY A 99 10.87 4.54 15.27
N VAL A 100 10.25 4.75 14.10
CA VAL A 100 10.78 4.25 12.82
C VAL A 100 11.80 5.24 12.26
N GLU A 101 13.06 4.82 12.22
CA GLU A 101 14.17 5.61 11.66
C GLU A 101 14.77 5.01 10.37
N ASP A 102 14.32 3.82 9.96
CA ASP A 102 14.81 3.16 8.74
C ASP A 102 14.55 4.05 7.51
N LYS A 103 15.66 4.53 6.91
CA LYS A 103 15.59 5.45 5.77
C LYS A 103 14.92 4.83 4.56
N GLN A 104 15.14 3.54 4.28
CA GLN A 104 14.53 2.89 3.12
C GLN A 104 13.01 2.80 3.30
N LEU A 105 12.55 2.49 4.51
CA LEU A 105 11.13 2.44 4.83
C LEU A 105 10.49 3.83 4.73
N LEU A 106 11.16 4.86 5.24
CA LEU A 106 10.69 6.24 5.13
C LEU A 106 10.62 6.72 3.67
N ASP A 107 11.63 6.40 2.85
CA ASP A 107 11.66 6.74 1.43
C ASP A 107 10.53 6.04 0.65
N ARG A 108 10.27 4.76 0.93
CA ARG A 108 9.13 3.99 0.36
C ARG A 108 7.79 4.59 0.75
N THR A 109 7.66 5.00 2.00
CA THR A 109 6.45 5.64 2.53
C THR A 109 6.22 7.00 1.88
N SER A 110 7.29 7.76 1.67
CA SER A 110 7.25 9.04 0.96
C SER A 110 6.77 8.88 -0.48
N ARG A 111 7.36 7.93 -1.21
CA ARG A 111 6.93 7.57 -2.56
C ARG A 111 5.45 7.20 -2.59
N PHE A 112 5.01 6.34 -1.68
CA PHE A 112 3.61 5.92 -1.58
C PHE A 112 2.67 7.12 -1.39
N ARG A 113 3.00 8.04 -0.46
CA ARG A 113 2.22 9.27 -0.21
C ARG A 113 2.08 10.14 -1.47
N VAL A 114 3.17 10.35 -2.20
CA VAL A 114 3.17 11.15 -3.44
C VAL A 114 2.29 10.49 -4.50
N ILE A 115 2.45 9.19 -4.72
CA ILE A 115 1.70 8.43 -5.73
C ILE A 115 0.21 8.40 -5.40
N ARG A 116 -0.17 8.10 -4.15
CA ARG A 116 -1.58 8.11 -3.72
C ARG A 116 -2.22 9.47 -4.01
N LYS A 117 -1.51 10.57 -3.74
CA LYS A 117 -1.99 11.93 -4.03
C LYS A 117 -2.14 12.18 -5.54
N ALA A 118 -1.25 11.65 -6.37
CA ALA A 118 -1.35 11.76 -7.82
C ALA A 118 -2.54 10.97 -8.38
N LEU A 119 -2.72 9.73 -7.92
CA LEU A 119 -3.81 8.84 -8.30
C LEU A 119 -5.18 9.40 -7.93
N VAL A 120 -5.33 9.95 -6.72
CA VAL A 120 -6.60 10.51 -6.24
C VAL A 120 -7.00 11.80 -6.99
N HIS A 121 -6.03 12.58 -7.45
CA HIS A 121 -6.30 13.86 -8.12
C HIS A 121 -6.27 13.77 -9.65
N GLU A 122 -6.25 12.55 -10.22
CA GLU A 122 -6.14 12.32 -11.67
C GLU A 122 -5.00 13.13 -12.34
N LYS A 123 -3.95 13.44 -11.57
CA LYS A 123 -2.76 14.14 -12.09
C LYS A 123 -1.78 13.19 -12.78
N ALA A 124 -2.09 11.90 -12.77
CA ALA A 124 -1.47 10.87 -13.57
C ALA A 124 -2.19 10.89 -14.93
N HIS A 125 -1.46 11.18 -16.01
CA HIS A 125 -2.02 11.21 -17.35
C HIS A 125 -1.97 9.78 -17.89
N PHE A 126 -3.08 9.05 -17.74
CA PHE A 126 -3.19 7.61 -18.02
C PHE A 126 -2.88 7.22 -19.47
N ASP A 127 -1.63 6.86 -19.74
CA ASP A 127 -1.16 6.15 -20.94
C ASP A 127 -0.90 4.65 -20.66
N ASP A 128 -0.61 3.85 -21.68
CA ASP A 128 -0.32 2.41 -21.54
C ASP A 128 0.92 2.10 -20.65
N GLY A 129 1.75 3.11 -20.37
CA GLY A 129 2.85 3.04 -19.39
C GLY A 129 2.35 3.08 -17.94
N GLU A 130 1.24 3.78 -17.66
CA GLU A 130 0.72 3.98 -16.31
C GLU A 130 0.12 2.73 -15.66
N MET A 131 -0.36 1.75 -16.43
CA MET A 131 -0.79 0.46 -15.86
C MET A 131 0.35 -0.29 -15.17
N LYS A 132 1.54 -0.31 -15.80
CA LYS A 132 2.75 -0.87 -15.21
C LYS A 132 3.16 -0.07 -13.97
N THR A 133 2.94 1.25 -13.99
CA THR A 133 3.17 2.12 -12.83
C THR A 133 2.28 1.71 -11.67
N ALA A 134 0.96 1.64 -11.81
CA ALA A 134 0.07 1.30 -10.69
C ALA A 134 0.36 -0.08 -10.07
N GLN A 135 0.65 -1.09 -10.89
CA GLN A 135 1.04 -2.42 -10.38
C GLN A 135 2.38 -2.38 -9.64
N SER A 136 3.36 -1.64 -10.16
CA SER A 136 4.65 -1.45 -9.49
C SER A 136 4.53 -0.68 -8.17
N GLU A 137 3.61 0.29 -8.12
CA GLU A 137 3.33 1.06 -6.91
C GLU A 137 2.55 0.23 -5.89
N ALA A 138 1.63 -0.62 -6.32
CA ALA A 138 0.97 -1.60 -5.44
C ALA A 138 2.00 -2.57 -4.83
N LYS A 139 3.00 -2.99 -5.59
CA LYS A 139 4.14 -3.75 -5.04
C LYS A 139 4.94 -2.95 -4.01
N ASN A 140 5.23 -1.67 -4.28
CA ASN A 140 5.90 -0.82 -3.30
C ASN A 140 5.07 -0.66 -2.01
N ALA A 141 3.75 -0.46 -2.15
CA ALA A 141 2.82 -0.34 -1.04
C ALA A 141 2.75 -1.61 -0.20
N HIS A 142 2.67 -2.79 -0.83
CA HIS A 142 2.68 -4.07 -0.13
C HIS A 142 4.00 -4.31 0.63
N GLN A 143 5.15 -4.03 0.00
CA GLN A 143 6.46 -4.12 0.67
C GLN A 143 6.57 -3.16 1.87
N MET A 144 6.06 -1.93 1.71
CA MET A 144 5.99 -0.95 2.80
C MET A 144 5.10 -1.46 3.94
N LEU A 145 3.92 -2.02 3.64
CA LEU A 145 3.01 -2.60 4.62
C LEU A 145 3.71 -3.70 5.44
N GLN A 146 4.38 -4.63 4.78
CA GLN A 146 5.13 -5.71 5.43
C GLN A 146 6.22 -5.15 6.36
N ALA A 147 7.05 -4.23 5.85
CA ALA A 147 8.13 -3.62 6.63
C ALA A 147 7.61 -2.81 7.84
N ILE A 148 6.48 -2.11 7.71
CA ILE A 148 5.84 -1.43 8.84
C ILE A 148 5.30 -2.45 9.86
N CYS A 149 4.69 -3.56 9.41
CA CYS A 149 4.28 -4.62 10.32
C CYS A 149 5.46 -5.24 11.08
N GLU A 150 6.61 -5.40 10.44
CA GLU A 150 7.83 -5.89 11.09
C GLU A 150 8.41 -4.87 12.07
N ALA A 151 8.41 -3.59 11.70
CA ALA A 151 8.95 -2.51 12.53
C ALA A 151 8.05 -2.18 13.75
N LEU A 152 6.73 -2.32 13.61
CA LEU A 152 5.74 -1.84 14.59
C LEU A 152 4.84 -2.95 15.16
N GLY A 153 4.96 -4.21 14.73
CA GLY A 153 4.06 -5.30 15.13
C GLY A 153 4.69 -6.36 16.03
N PRO A 154 3.91 -7.03 16.92
CA PRO A 154 2.78 -6.56 17.70
C PRO A 154 3.20 -6.26 19.16
N SER A 155 2.96 -5.03 19.64
CA SER A 155 2.77 -4.80 21.07
C SER A 155 1.38 -5.32 21.45
N HIS A 156 1.29 -6.61 21.78
CA HIS A 156 0.11 -7.19 22.45
C HIS A 156 -0.17 -6.40 23.75
#